data_AF-A0A850HK65-F1
#
_entry.id   AF-A0A850HK65-F1
#
_cell.length_a   1.000
_cell.length_b   1.000
_cell.length_c   1.000
_cell.angle_alpha   90.00
_cell.angle_beta   90.00
_cell.angle_gamma   90.00
#
_symmetry.space_group_name_H-M   'P 1'
#
loop_
_entity.id
_entity.type
_entity.pdbx_description
1 polymer ?
#
loop_
_entity_poly.entity_id
_entity_poly.type
_entity_poly.pdbx_seq_one_letter_code
_entity_poly.pdbx_strand_id
1 'polypeptide(L)'
;MSIDFTLAELRSRLDRLDPGAVLRISEHDYERLFGINEVAAAKVAQFAGTNRCVSIPGADAVYFRRWSTDEYETNESTELA
;
A
#
# COMPACT_ATOMS: atom_id res chain seq x y z
N MET A 1 18.42 18.48 -2.90
CA MET A 1 17.13 18.77 -2.23
C MET A 1 16.42 17.43 -2.13
N SER A 2 16.50 16.76 -0.98
CA SER A 2 15.84 15.46 -0.80
C SER A 2 14.35 15.74 -0.69
N ILE A 3 13.58 15.35 -1.71
CA ILE A 3 12.12 15.43 -1.65
C ILE A 3 11.71 14.44 -0.57
N ASP A 4 11.26 14.95 0.56
CA ASP A 4 10.68 14.14 1.62
C ASP A 4 9.65 13.17 1.03
N PHE A 5 9.85 11.86 1.21
CA PHE A 5 8.89 10.87 0.77
C PHE A 5 7.61 11.04 1.62
N THR A 6 6.50 11.43 0.98
CA THR A 6 5.22 11.73 1.63
C THR A 6 4.16 10.70 1.27
N LEU A 7 3.04 10.69 2.01
CA LEU A 7 1.88 9.85 1.69
C LEU A 7 1.29 10.17 0.31
N ALA A 8 1.33 11.45 -0.10
CA ALA A 8 0.86 11.87 -1.42
C ALA A 8 1.76 11.29 -2.53
N GLU A 9 3.07 11.34 -2.35
CA GLU A 9 4.05 10.73 -3.26
C GLU A 9 3.89 9.21 -3.32
N LEU A 10 3.74 8.54 -2.17
CA LEU A 10 3.47 7.10 -2.12
C LEU A 10 2.20 6.77 -2.90
N ARG A 11 1.10 7.50 -2.68
CA ARG A 11 -0.15 7.33 -3.43
C ARG A 11 0.06 7.48 -4.94
N SER A 12 0.75 8.54 -5.38
CA SER A 12 1.03 8.76 -6.80
C SER A 12 1.86 7.64 -7.42
N ARG A 13 2.77 7.03 -6.66
CA ARG A 13 3.53 5.86 -7.13
C ARG A 13 2.68 4.62 -7.24
N LEU A 14 1.81 4.36 -6.25
CA LEU A 14 0.88 3.23 -6.30
C LEU A 14 -0.12 3.34 -7.46
N ASP A 15 -0.63 4.55 -7.72
CA ASP A 15 -1.55 4.82 -8.83
C ASP A 15 -0.92 4.54 -10.21
N ARG A 16 0.40 4.70 -10.33
CA ARG A 16 1.16 4.46 -11.55
C ARG A 16 1.72 3.04 -11.67
N LEU A 17 1.52 2.17 -10.68
CA LEU A 17 1.92 0.77 -10.78
C LEU A 17 1.05 0.05 -11.81
N ASP A 18 1.68 -0.77 -12.65
CA ASP A 18 0.98 -1.75 -13.45
C ASP A 18 0.30 -2.81 -12.56
N PRO A 19 -0.78 -3.45 -13.03
CA PRO A 19 -1.42 -4.57 -12.32
C PRO A 19 -0.41 -5.66 -11.97
N GLY A 20 -0.40 -6.11 -10.71
CA GLY A 20 0.54 -7.11 -10.21
C GLY A 20 1.95 -6.58 -9.90
N ALA A 21 2.28 -5.34 -10.26
CA ALA A 21 3.57 -4.74 -9.94
C ALA A 21 3.71 -4.44 -8.44
N VAL A 22 4.95 -4.38 -7.97
CA VAL A 22 5.29 -4.22 -6.55
C VAL A 22 6.13 -2.96 -6.34
N LEU A 23 5.70 -2.12 -5.41
CA LEU A 23 6.48 -1.00 -4.88
C LEU A 23 7.01 -1.36 -3.49
N ARG A 24 8.32 -1.26 -3.30
CA ARG A 24 8.97 -1.41 -1.99
C ARG A 24 9.13 -0.04 -1.33
N ILE A 25 8.79 0.06 -0.06
CA ILE A 25 9.22 1.16 0.82
C ILE A 25 10.12 0.62 1.92
N SER A 26 11.09 1.43 2.34
CA SER A 26 11.97 1.07 3.46
C SER A 26 11.19 1.06 4.77
N GLU A 27 11.68 0.33 5.78
CA GLU A 27 11.15 0.42 7.14
C GLU A 27 11.14 1.88 7.62
N HIS A 28 12.23 2.63 7.44
CA HIS A 28 12.30 4.03 7.86
C HIS A 28 11.21 4.91 7.20
N ASP A 29 10.93 4.73 5.91
CA ASP A 29 9.82 5.42 5.25
C ASP A 29 8.46 4.99 5.79
N TYR A 30 8.29 3.70 6.07
CA TYR A 30 7.08 3.17 6.70
C TYR A 30 6.85 3.81 8.08
N GLU A 31 7.87 3.82 8.94
CA GLU A 31 7.81 4.41 10.28
C GLU A 31 7.50 5.90 10.21
N ARG A 32 8.10 6.61 9.26
CA ARG A 32 7.86 8.04 9.07
C ARG A 32 6.45 8.36 8.58
N LEU A 33 5.91 7.53 7.70
CA LEU A 33 4.60 7.74 7.07
C LEU A 33 3.42 7.26 7.93
N PHE A 34 3.61 6.17 8.66
CA PHE A 34 2.53 5.47 9.36
C PHE A 34 2.77 5.30 10.87
N GLY A 35 4.02 5.41 11.33
CA GLY A 35 4.43 5.17 12.71
C GLY A 35 4.71 3.69 13.02
N ILE A 36 5.18 3.41 14.24
CA ILE A 36 5.47 2.06 14.76
C ILE A 36 4.44 1.55 15.77
N ASN A 37 3.23 2.11 15.76
CA ASN A 37 2.20 1.74 16.71
C ASN A 37 1.36 0.54 16.23
N GLU A 38 0.58 -0.03 17.14
CA GLU A 38 -0.31 -1.17 16.88
C GLU A 38 -1.36 -0.90 15.78
N VAL A 39 -1.65 0.37 15.51
CA VAL A 39 -2.59 0.78 14.45
C VAL A 39 -1.90 1.08 13.11
N ALA A 40 -0.58 1.13 13.05
CA ALA A 40 0.16 1.46 11.82
C ALA A 40 -0.05 0.39 10.73
N ALA A 41 0.01 -0.89 11.12
CA ALA A 41 -0.28 -2.00 10.20
C ALA A 41 -1.70 -1.91 9.62
N ALA A 42 -2.70 -1.61 10.46
CA ALA A 42 -4.08 -1.46 10.02
C ALA A 42 -4.28 -0.23 9.11
N LYS A 43 -3.58 0.88 9.39
CA LYS A 43 -3.59 2.07 8.53
C LYS A 43 -2.95 1.80 7.17
N VAL A 44 -1.86 1.04 7.14
CA VAL A 44 -1.18 0.66 5.90
C VAL A 44 -2.03 -0.27 5.06
N ALA A 45 -2.67 -1.27 5.67
CA ALA A 45 -3.58 -2.17 4.97
C ALA A 45 -4.78 -1.40 4.37
N GLN A 46 -5.39 -0.49 5.13
CA GLN A 46 -6.47 0.36 4.63
C GLN A 46 -6.00 1.27 3.49
N PHE A 47 -4.84 1.92 3.66
CA PHE A 47 -4.26 2.77 2.63
C PHE A 47 -3.96 1.99 1.34
N ALA A 48 -3.40 0.78 1.46
CA ALA A 48 -3.17 -0.09 0.31
C ALA A 48 -4.49 -0.43 -0.39
N GLY A 49 -5.51 -0.87 0.37
CA GLY A 49 -6.83 -1.23 -0.17
C GLY A 49 -7.51 -0.09 -0.92
N THR A 50 -7.50 1.13 -0.37
CA THR A 50 -8.04 2.32 -1.07
C THR A 50 -7.30 2.62 -2.38
N ASN A 51 -6.04 2.23 -2.49
CA ASN A 51 -5.22 2.40 -3.71
C ASN A 51 -5.14 1.12 -4.56
N ARG A 52 -6.09 0.19 -4.42
CA ARG A 52 -6.15 -1.08 -5.20
C ARG A 52 -4.89 -1.93 -5.04
N CYS A 53 -4.28 -1.89 -3.87
CA CYS A 53 -3.07 -2.60 -3.54
C CYS A 53 -3.26 -3.45 -2.28
N VAL A 54 -2.39 -4.44 -2.11
CA VAL A 54 -2.19 -5.15 -0.86
C VAL A 54 -0.84 -4.78 -0.26
N SER A 55 -0.79 -4.55 1.04
CA SER A 55 0.46 -4.36 1.78
C SER A 55 0.96 -5.70 2.31
N ILE A 56 2.23 -6.00 2.07
CA ILE A 56 2.90 -7.23 2.50
C ILE A 56 4.08 -6.82 3.40
N PRO A 57 4.07 -7.17 4.69
CA PRO A 57 5.20 -6.90 5.57
C PRO A 57 6.39 -7.81 5.21
N GLY A 58 7.59 -7.25 5.18
CA GLY A 58 8.86 -7.96 5.07
C GLY A 58 9.78 -7.62 6.25
N ALA A 59 10.96 -8.25 6.29
CA ALA A 59 11.88 -8.14 7.42
C ALA A 59 12.40 -6.71 7.67
N ASP A 60 12.67 -5.93 6.61
CA ASP A 60 13.25 -4.57 6.69
C ASP A 60 12.53 -3.58 5.76
N ALA A 61 11.35 -3.95 5.29
CA ALA A 61 10.62 -3.21 4.26
C ALA A 61 9.14 -3.61 4.23
N VAL A 62 8.32 -2.70 3.71
CA VAL A 62 6.92 -3.00 3.38
C VAL A 62 6.73 -2.92 1.88
N TYR A 63 6.05 -3.91 1.33
CA TYR A 63 5.79 -4.04 -0.10
C TYR A 63 4.33 -3.74 -0.37
N PHE A 64 4.05 -2.93 -1.39
CA PHE A 64 2.72 -2.70 -1.90
C PHE A 64 2.62 -3.36 -3.26
N ARG A 65 1.73 -4.34 -3.40
CA ARG A 65 1.46 -4.98 -4.68
C ARG A 65 0.12 -4.51 -5.20
N ARG A 66 0.06 -4.01 -6.43
CA ARG A 66 -1.22 -3.66 -7.06
C ARG A 66 -2.00 -4.92 -7.39
N TRP A 67 -3.30 -4.92 -7.10
CA TRP A 67 -4.16 -6.04 -7.48
C TRP A 67 -4.11 -6.22 -8.99
N SER A 68 -3.98 -7.46 -9.41
CA SER A 68 -4.14 -7.81 -10.82
C SER A 68 -5.62 -7.69 -11.17
N THR A 69 -5.96 -7.49 -12.45
CA THR A 69 -7.36 -7.30 -12.86
C THR A 69 -8.29 -8.43 -12.38
N ASP A 70 -7.75 -9.63 -12.20
CA ASP A 70 -8.41 -10.83 -11.68
C ASP A 70 -8.72 -10.78 -10.17
N GLU A 71 -7.86 -10.09 -9.38
CA GLU A 71 -7.98 -10.01 -7.92
C GLU A 71 -8.83 -8.81 -7.45
N TYR A 72 -9.25 -7.93 -8.35
CA TYR A 72 -10.13 -6.79 -8.03
C TYR A 72 -11.61 -7.17 -8.10
N GLU A 73 -11.98 -8.08 -9.00
CA GLU A 73 -13.38 -8.48 -9.22
C GLU A 73 -13.96 -9.35 -8.09
N THR A 74 -13.11 -9.96 -7.26
CA THR A 74 -13.56 -10.76 -6.10
C THR A 74 -13.97 -9.88 -4.91
N ASN A 75 -13.63 -8.59 -4.92
CA ASN A 75 -13.66 -7.73 -3.73
C ASN A 75 -14.83 -6.73 -3.77
N GLU A 76 -15.56 -6.67 -4.90
CA GLU A 76 -16.77 -5.86 -5.09
C GLU A 76 -18.06 -6.71 -4.93
N SER A 77 -17.96 -7.95 -4.45
CA SER A 77 -19.09 -8.86 -4.24
C SER A 77 -19.54 -8.94 -2.77
N THR A 78 -19.47 -7.84 -2.01
CA THR A 78 -20.11 -7.76 -0.68
C THR A 78 -20.94 -6.50 -0.54
N GLU A 79 -21.83 -6.26 -1.50
CA GLU A 79 -23.06 -5.52 -1.25
C GLU A 79 -24.19 -6.25 -1.99
N LEU A 80 -25.18 -6.74 -1.23
CA LEU A 80 -26.39 -7.52 -1.59
C LEU A 80 -26.39 -8.98 -1.11
N ALA A 81 -26.69 -9.16 0.18
CA ALA A 81 -27.61 -10.19 0.68
C ALA A 81 -28.23 -9.72 2.00
#